data_AF-A0A2G9RPT0-F1
#
_entry.id   AF-A0A2G9RPT0-F1
#
_cell.length_a   1.000
_cell.length_b   1.000
_cell.length_c   1.000
_cell.angle_alpha   90.00
_cell.angle_beta   90.00
_cell.angle_gamma   90.00
#
_symmetry.space_group_name_H-M   'P 1'
#
loop_
_entity.id
_entity.type
_entity.pdbx_description
1 polymer ?
#
loop_
_entity_poly.entity_id
_entity_poly.type
_entity_poly.pdbx_seq_one_letter_code
_entity_poly.pdbx_strand_id
1 'polypeptide(L)'
;MLQRQRLEFSFYVIEQAGTQTFNRAMLFNVGFKEAMKDRKWDCVLFHDVDHIPENDRNYYGCGEMPRHFATKLDKYMYILPYDEFFGGVSGLTVEQFRKINGFPNAFWGWGGEDDDLWNRVHYAGFNVSRPEGDLGKYKSIPHHHRGEVQFLGRYKLLRYSKERQYLDGLNNLIYAPNIMIDKLFKNITVNLVPELAPVKDY
;
A
#
# COMPACT_ATOMS: atom_id res chain seq x y z
N MET A 1 2.00 12.13 16.41
CA MET A 1 0.59 11.80 16.14
C MET A 1 0.20 10.44 16.73
N LEU A 2 0.79 9.34 16.27
CA LEU A 2 0.41 7.97 16.69
C LEU A 2 0.44 7.74 18.22
N GLN A 3 1.44 8.28 18.91
CA GLN A 3 1.48 8.26 20.39
C GLN A 3 0.30 9.00 21.04
N ARG A 4 -0.14 10.13 20.48
CA ARG A 4 -1.32 10.87 20.98
C ARG A 4 -2.62 10.10 20.75
N GLN A 5 -2.67 9.30 19.68
CA GLN A 5 -3.75 8.36 19.40
C GLN A 5 -3.71 7.09 20.26
N ARG A 6 -2.71 6.97 21.17
CA ARG A 6 -2.52 5.84 22.09
C ARG A 6 -2.43 4.49 21.37
N LEU A 7 -1.81 4.50 20.20
CA LEU A 7 -1.58 3.29 19.41
C LEU A 7 -0.32 2.59 19.88
N GLU A 8 -0.35 1.26 19.84
CA GLU A 8 0.86 0.47 19.72
C GLU A 8 1.22 0.37 18.24
N PHE A 9 2.42 0.82 17.87
CA PHE A 9 2.82 0.92 16.47
C PHE A 9 4.30 0.62 16.29
N SER A 10 4.68 0.32 15.05
CA SER A 10 6.06 0.23 14.60
C SER A 10 6.14 0.68 13.16
N PHE A 11 7.22 1.38 12.81
CA PHE A 11 7.47 1.80 11.44
C PHE A 11 8.35 0.78 10.73
N TYR A 12 7.90 0.33 9.56
CA TYR A 12 8.64 -0.54 8.67
C TYR A 12 8.88 0.22 7.36
N VAL A 13 10.14 0.52 7.07
CA VAL A 13 10.54 1.17 5.82
C VAL A 13 11.08 0.09 4.90
N ILE A 14 10.41 -0.12 3.78
CA ILE A 14 10.78 -1.17 2.82
C ILE A 14 11.50 -0.51 1.66
N GLU A 15 12.81 -0.73 1.59
CA GLU A 15 13.70 -0.13 0.62
C GLU A 15 13.90 -1.08 -0.56
N GLN A 16 13.67 -0.61 -1.79
CA GLN A 16 13.99 -1.36 -3.00
C GLN A 16 15.44 -1.09 -3.42
N ALA A 17 16.30 -2.08 -3.29
CA ALA A 17 17.65 -2.03 -3.82
C ALA A 17 17.68 -2.34 -5.33
N GLY A 18 18.80 -1.98 -5.96
CA GLY A 18 19.04 -2.22 -7.38
C GLY A 18 18.56 -1.06 -8.26
N THR A 19 18.46 -1.33 -9.57
CA THR A 19 18.14 -0.32 -10.59
C THR A 19 16.86 -0.65 -11.36
N GLN A 20 16.13 -1.69 -10.92
CA GLN A 20 14.85 -2.05 -11.54
C GLN A 20 13.79 -1.02 -11.22
N THR A 21 12.76 -0.98 -12.06
CA THR A 21 11.59 -0.12 -11.86
C THR A 21 10.99 -0.33 -10.47
N PHE A 22 10.59 0.74 -9.80
CA PHE A 22 10.00 0.69 -8.47
C PHE A 22 8.70 -0.13 -8.47
N ASN A 23 8.52 -1.00 -7.47
CA ASN A 23 7.32 -1.81 -7.28
C ASN A 23 6.76 -1.64 -5.87
N ARG A 24 5.99 -0.56 -5.71
CA ARG A 24 5.35 -0.16 -4.45
C ARG A 24 4.50 -1.27 -3.82
N ALA A 25 3.69 -1.92 -4.65
CA ALA A 25 2.74 -2.95 -4.25
C ALA A 25 3.45 -4.20 -3.66
N MET A 26 4.50 -4.67 -4.33
CA MET A 26 5.30 -5.80 -3.88
C MET A 26 6.09 -5.47 -2.61
N LEU A 27 6.59 -4.24 -2.46
CA LEU A 27 7.25 -3.79 -1.23
C LEU A 27 6.30 -3.79 -0.04
N PHE A 28 5.03 -3.41 -0.22
CA PHE A 28 4.04 -3.52 0.85
C PHE A 28 3.74 -4.96 1.25
N ASN A 29 3.71 -5.89 0.30
CA ASN A 29 3.59 -7.32 0.61
C ASN A 29 4.81 -7.83 1.40
N VAL A 30 6.03 -7.38 1.06
CA VAL A 30 7.25 -7.68 1.83
C VAL A 30 7.14 -7.11 3.25
N GLY A 31 6.77 -5.83 3.38
CA GLY A 31 6.60 -5.18 4.68
C GLY A 31 5.57 -5.88 5.56
N PHE A 32 4.45 -6.30 4.98
CA PHE A 32 3.46 -7.10 5.68
C PHE A 32 4.06 -8.41 6.19
N LYS A 33 4.73 -9.21 5.34
CA LYS A 33 5.31 -10.49 5.76
C LYS A 33 6.35 -10.33 6.85
N GLU A 34 7.22 -9.32 6.77
CA GLU A 34 8.24 -9.08 7.79
C GLU A 34 7.66 -8.53 9.09
N ALA A 35 6.67 -7.63 9.04
CA ALA A 35 6.02 -7.12 10.25
C ALA A 35 5.31 -8.24 11.03
N MET A 36 4.70 -9.21 10.33
CA MET A 36 4.05 -10.36 10.98
C MET A 36 5.01 -11.33 11.67
N LYS A 37 6.33 -11.26 11.40
CA LYS A 37 7.34 -12.07 12.11
C LYS A 37 7.68 -11.48 13.48
N ASP A 38 7.64 -10.17 13.59
CA ASP A 38 8.01 -9.46 14.82
C ASP A 38 6.89 -9.50 15.86
N ARG A 39 5.63 -9.41 15.41
CA ARG A 39 4.47 -9.37 16.30
C ARG A 39 3.17 -9.80 15.62
N LYS A 40 2.22 -10.21 16.46
CA LYS A 40 0.80 -10.33 16.10
C LYS A 40 0.14 -8.94 16.04
N TRP A 41 0.25 -8.28 14.89
CA TRP A 41 -0.46 -7.02 14.63
C TRP A 41 -1.92 -7.28 14.27
N ASP A 42 -2.80 -6.33 14.58
CA ASP A 42 -4.24 -6.42 14.27
C ASP A 42 -4.58 -5.80 12.90
N CYS A 43 -3.88 -4.74 12.52
CA CYS A 43 -4.01 -4.09 11.23
C CYS A 43 -2.68 -3.53 10.72
N VAL A 44 -2.68 -3.18 9.44
CA VAL A 44 -1.55 -2.59 8.74
C VAL A 44 -2.03 -1.37 7.98
N LEU A 45 -1.21 -0.32 8.00
CA LEU A 45 -1.40 0.89 7.21
C LEU A 45 -0.29 0.97 6.18
N PHE A 46 -0.68 1.08 4.92
CA PHE A 46 0.17 1.25 3.76
C PHE A 46 0.22 2.73 3.44
N HIS A 47 1.41 3.30 3.50
CA HIS A 47 1.56 4.74 3.63
C HIS A 47 2.69 5.24 2.74
N ASP A 48 2.35 6.09 1.78
CA ASP A 48 3.33 6.79 0.97
C ASP A 48 4.10 7.79 1.85
N VAL A 49 5.44 7.81 1.74
CA VAL A 49 6.32 8.56 2.65
C VAL A 49 6.10 10.07 2.60
N ASP A 50 5.51 10.57 1.52
CA ASP A 50 5.31 11.97 1.19
C ASP A 50 3.93 12.50 1.58
N HIS A 51 3.03 11.71 2.19
CA HIS A 51 1.69 12.18 2.55
C HIS A 51 1.54 12.36 4.06
N ILE A 52 1.42 13.59 4.55
CA ILE A 52 1.32 13.88 6.00
C ILE A 52 -0.11 14.30 6.36
N PRO A 53 -0.77 13.65 7.35
CA PRO A 53 -2.11 14.04 7.76
C PRO A 53 -2.11 15.43 8.42
N GLU A 54 -3.07 16.27 8.01
CA GLU A 54 -3.23 17.62 8.59
C GLU A 54 -3.96 17.59 9.94
N ASN A 55 -4.65 16.50 10.25
CA ASN A 55 -5.47 16.37 11.46
C ASN A 55 -5.20 15.04 12.19
N ASP A 56 -4.77 15.12 13.45
CA ASP A 56 -4.47 13.93 14.26
C ASP A 56 -5.71 13.20 14.80
N ARG A 57 -6.92 13.69 14.49
CA ARG A 57 -8.18 12.96 14.70
C ARG A 57 -8.47 11.95 13.59
N ASN A 58 -7.72 11.97 12.48
CA ASN A 58 -7.73 10.87 11.53
C ASN A 58 -7.03 9.67 12.17
N TYR A 59 -7.81 8.78 12.79
CA TYR A 59 -7.31 7.74 13.69
C TYR A 59 -6.66 6.58 12.95
N TYR A 60 -5.35 6.34 13.16
CA TYR A 60 -4.55 5.32 12.45
C TYR A 60 -4.63 3.90 13.05
N GLY A 61 -5.64 3.62 13.88
CA GLY A 61 -5.89 2.28 14.41
C GLY A 61 -6.82 1.46 13.52
N CYS A 62 -7.20 0.27 13.97
CA CYS A 62 -7.88 -0.74 13.17
C CYS A 62 -9.41 -0.53 12.99
N GLY A 63 -9.90 0.69 13.20
CA GLY A 63 -11.33 1.02 13.10
C GLY A 63 -11.80 1.23 11.67
N GLU A 64 -12.97 0.68 11.33
CA GLU A 64 -13.65 0.86 10.04
C GLU A 64 -12.83 0.36 8.84
N MET A 65 -12.07 -0.72 8.99
CA MET A 65 -11.25 -1.28 7.92
C MET A 65 -12.07 -2.13 6.93
N PRO A 66 -11.71 -2.19 5.63
CA PRO A 66 -10.64 -1.46 4.95
C PRO A 66 -10.92 0.05 4.90
N ARG A 67 -9.88 0.86 5.12
CA ARG A 67 -10.04 2.31 5.28
C ARG A 67 -9.11 3.07 4.36
N HIS A 68 -9.66 4.05 3.64
CA HIS A 68 -8.89 5.02 2.87
C HIS A 68 -8.69 6.26 3.74
N PHE A 69 -7.46 6.52 4.16
CA PHE A 69 -7.16 7.63 5.07
C PHE A 69 -6.94 8.95 4.33
N ALA A 70 -6.24 8.91 3.18
CA ALA A 70 -5.79 10.06 2.42
C ALA A 70 -6.80 10.54 1.36
N THR A 71 -8.04 10.81 1.78
CA THR A 71 -9.15 11.11 0.86
C THR A 71 -9.08 12.50 0.23
N LYS A 72 -8.35 13.44 0.82
CA LYS A 72 -8.22 14.82 0.36
C LYS A 72 -6.75 15.23 0.35
N LEU A 73 -6.11 15.05 -0.79
CA LEU A 73 -4.71 15.45 -0.98
C LEU A 73 -4.64 16.88 -1.52
N ASP A 74 -3.76 17.70 -0.97
CA ASP A 74 -3.55 19.09 -1.42
C ASP A 74 -3.13 19.18 -2.90
N LYS A 75 -2.36 18.22 -3.41
CA LYS A 75 -1.98 18.11 -4.84
C LYS A 75 -3.18 17.94 -5.77
N TYR A 76 -4.32 17.47 -5.25
CA TYR A 76 -5.59 17.36 -5.95
C TYR A 76 -6.61 18.40 -5.47
N MET A 77 -6.13 19.54 -4.93
CA MET A 77 -6.98 20.61 -4.40
C MET A 77 -7.98 20.13 -3.34
N TYR A 78 -7.61 19.10 -2.57
CA TYR A 78 -8.46 18.45 -1.57
C TYR A 78 -9.75 17.82 -2.13
N ILE A 79 -9.75 17.48 -3.42
CA ILE A 79 -10.83 16.76 -4.11
C ILE A 79 -10.38 15.31 -4.31
N LEU A 80 -11.27 14.36 -4.02
CA LEU A 80 -11.02 12.96 -4.31
C LEU A 80 -11.00 12.77 -5.85
N PRO A 81 -9.93 12.20 -6.44
CA PRO A 81 -9.81 12.11 -7.90
C PRO A 81 -10.95 11.35 -8.59
N TYR A 82 -11.37 10.23 -8.00
CA TYR A 82 -12.47 9.37 -8.44
C TYR A 82 -12.89 8.45 -7.29
N ASP A 83 -14.08 7.85 -7.38
CA ASP A 83 -14.71 7.14 -6.26
C ASP A 83 -13.95 5.89 -5.83
N GLU A 84 -13.26 5.21 -6.73
CA GLU A 84 -12.46 4.01 -6.48
C GLU A 84 -11.03 4.32 -5.99
N PHE A 85 -10.64 5.59 -5.92
CA PHE A 85 -9.27 5.97 -5.54
C PHE A 85 -8.93 5.47 -4.12
N PHE A 86 -7.85 4.69 -4.03
CA PHE A 86 -7.40 4.03 -2.79
C PHE A 86 -5.89 4.15 -2.51
N GLY A 87 -5.22 5.07 -3.23
CA GLY A 87 -3.80 5.39 -3.10
C GLY A 87 -3.46 6.33 -1.92
N GLY A 88 -2.19 6.72 -1.81
CA GLY A 88 -1.71 7.60 -0.73
C GLY A 88 -1.55 6.85 0.60
N VAL A 89 -2.63 6.77 1.38
CA VAL A 89 -2.65 6.08 2.67
C VAL A 89 -3.92 5.26 2.82
N SER A 90 -3.76 3.94 2.89
CA SER A 90 -4.85 2.97 3.07
C SER A 90 -4.50 1.97 4.17
N GLY A 91 -5.51 1.32 4.74
CA GLY A 91 -5.29 0.30 5.76
C GLY A 91 -6.31 -0.81 5.70
N LEU A 92 -5.89 -1.96 6.21
CA LEU A 92 -6.68 -3.18 6.29
C LEU A 92 -6.38 -3.88 7.63
N THR A 93 -7.34 -4.64 8.15
CA THR A 93 -7.00 -5.61 9.20
C THR A 93 -6.07 -6.68 8.61
N VAL A 94 -5.28 -7.33 9.46
CA VAL A 94 -4.42 -8.44 9.05
C VAL A 94 -5.23 -9.58 8.42
N GLU A 95 -6.42 -9.84 8.94
CA GLU A 95 -7.36 -10.82 8.38
C GLU A 95 -7.83 -10.42 6.97
N GLN A 96 -8.28 -9.18 6.80
CA GLN A 96 -8.73 -8.65 5.51
C GLN A 96 -7.61 -8.72 4.47
N PHE A 97 -6.41 -8.27 4.83
CA PHE A 97 -5.25 -8.27 3.94
C PHE A 97 -4.85 -9.69 3.51
N ARG A 98 -4.88 -10.66 4.43
CA ARG A 98 -4.66 -12.07 4.10
C ARG A 98 -5.77 -12.61 3.19
N LYS A 99 -7.03 -12.30 3.48
CA LYS A 99 -8.19 -12.78 2.71
C LYS A 99 -8.13 -12.34 1.25
N ILE A 100 -7.62 -11.14 0.98
CA ILE A 100 -7.49 -10.62 -0.40
C ILE A 100 -6.21 -11.05 -1.11
N ASN A 101 -5.38 -11.90 -0.48
CA ASN A 101 -4.03 -12.26 -0.95
C ASN A 101 -3.07 -11.05 -1.07
N GLY A 102 -3.26 -10.01 -0.26
CA GLY A 102 -2.48 -8.78 -0.30
C GLY A 102 -2.55 -8.01 -1.63
N PHE A 103 -1.53 -7.17 -1.86
CA PHE A 103 -1.36 -6.40 -3.10
C PHE A 103 -0.95 -7.28 -4.29
N PRO A 104 -1.17 -6.84 -5.55
CA PRO A 104 -0.55 -7.48 -6.71
C PRO A 104 0.97 -7.26 -6.74
N ASN A 105 1.77 -8.26 -7.14
CA ASN A 105 3.23 -8.07 -7.34
C ASN A 105 3.57 -7.64 -8.77
N ALA A 106 2.62 -7.68 -9.70
CA ALA A 106 2.84 -7.48 -11.13
C ALA A 106 3.00 -6.02 -11.59
N PHE A 107 2.74 -5.02 -10.74
CA PHE A 107 2.78 -3.61 -11.13
C PHE A 107 4.19 -3.03 -11.00
N TRP A 108 4.93 -3.04 -12.10
CA TRP A 108 6.30 -2.52 -12.21
C TRP A 108 6.30 -1.14 -12.87
N GLY A 109 6.33 -0.08 -12.06
CA GLY A 109 6.21 1.30 -12.50
C GLY A 109 4.97 1.97 -11.93
N TRP A 110 4.63 3.14 -12.49
CA TRP A 110 3.64 4.00 -11.86
C TRP A 110 2.21 3.71 -12.28
N GLY A 111 1.38 3.42 -11.27
CA GLY A 111 -0.07 3.51 -11.26
C GLY A 111 -0.83 2.21 -11.50
N GLY A 112 -2.01 2.13 -10.89
CA GLY A 112 -3.01 1.07 -11.07
C GLY A 112 -2.94 -0.03 -10.01
N GLU A 113 -1.92 -0.08 -9.18
CA GLU A 113 -1.80 -1.08 -8.11
C GLU A 113 -2.76 -0.82 -6.95
N ASP A 114 -3.08 0.45 -6.69
CA ASP A 114 -4.07 0.91 -5.72
C ASP A 114 -5.50 0.67 -6.22
N ASP A 115 -5.74 0.87 -7.52
CA ASP A 115 -7.00 0.49 -8.18
C ASP A 115 -7.21 -1.04 -8.13
N ASP A 116 -6.15 -1.83 -8.32
CA ASP A 116 -6.21 -3.30 -8.18
C ASP A 116 -6.49 -3.70 -6.72
N LEU A 117 -5.89 -3.00 -5.74
CA LEU A 117 -6.21 -3.20 -4.32
C LEU A 117 -7.69 -2.93 -4.02
N TRP A 118 -8.25 -1.83 -4.55
CA TRP A 118 -9.68 -1.52 -4.43
C TRP A 118 -10.55 -2.65 -4.98
N ASN A 119 -10.24 -3.13 -6.19
CA ASN A 119 -10.95 -4.25 -6.82
C ASN A 119 -10.90 -5.51 -5.95
N ARG A 120 -9.72 -5.88 -5.45
CA ARG A 120 -9.51 -7.05 -4.58
C ARG A 120 -10.32 -6.98 -3.29
N VAL A 121 -10.38 -5.79 -2.68
CA VAL A 121 -11.19 -5.52 -1.50
C VAL A 121 -12.68 -5.71 -1.80
N HIS A 122 -13.14 -5.13 -2.91
CA HIS A 122 -14.53 -5.24 -3.33
C HIS A 122 -14.93 -6.68 -3.67
N TYR A 123 -14.10 -7.43 -4.40
CA TYR A 123 -14.34 -8.83 -4.74
C TYR A 123 -14.41 -9.75 -3.51
N ALA A 124 -13.74 -9.38 -2.42
CA ALA A 124 -13.80 -10.10 -1.14
C ALA A 124 -15.05 -9.74 -0.29
N GLY A 125 -15.92 -8.87 -0.81
CA GLY A 125 -17.18 -8.44 -0.18
C GLY A 125 -17.01 -7.35 0.88
N PHE A 126 -15.91 -6.60 0.84
CA PHE A 126 -15.65 -5.51 1.78
C PHE A 126 -15.98 -4.16 1.14
N ASN A 127 -16.39 -3.21 1.99
CA ASN A 127 -16.59 -1.82 1.63
C ASN A 127 -15.47 -0.96 2.22
N VAL A 128 -14.96 -0.02 1.44
CA VAL A 128 -13.93 0.91 1.89
C VAL A 128 -14.59 2.06 2.66
N SER A 129 -14.15 2.30 3.89
CA SER A 129 -14.54 3.48 4.67
C SER A 129 -13.62 4.66 4.39
N ARG A 130 -14.12 5.86 4.69
CA ARG A 130 -13.41 7.14 4.48
C ARG A 130 -13.66 8.07 5.67
N PRO A 131 -12.65 8.81 6.16
CA PRO A 131 -12.86 9.84 7.18
C PRO A 131 -13.73 10.97 6.62
N GLU A 132 -14.61 11.51 7.47
CA GLU A 132 -15.52 12.59 7.10
C GLU A 132 -14.81 13.95 7.00
N GLY A 133 -15.31 14.80 6.10
CA GLY A 133 -14.96 16.21 6.06
C GLY A 133 -13.46 16.47 5.97
N ASP A 134 -12.94 17.27 6.90
CA ASP A 134 -11.54 17.72 6.90
C ASP A 134 -10.59 16.73 7.58
N LEU A 135 -11.10 15.65 8.18
CA LEU A 135 -10.27 14.61 8.79
C LEU A 135 -9.41 13.89 7.73
N GLY A 136 -9.90 13.82 6.49
CA GLY A 136 -9.19 13.20 5.38
C GLY A 136 -8.14 14.08 4.69
N LYS A 137 -7.84 15.28 5.19
CA LYS A 137 -6.88 16.21 4.57
C LYS A 137 -5.42 15.81 4.84
N TYR A 138 -4.62 15.82 3.77
CA TYR A 138 -3.19 15.52 3.79
C TYR A 138 -2.42 16.56 2.99
N LYS A 139 -1.21 16.88 3.47
CA LYS A 139 -0.18 17.59 2.73
C LYS A 139 0.73 16.60 2.03
N SER A 140 0.99 16.85 0.74
CA SER A 140 1.94 16.08 -0.05
C SER A 140 3.28 16.81 -0.05
N ILE A 141 4.36 16.13 0.33
CA ILE A 141 5.71 16.68 0.26
C ILE A 141 6.06 16.83 -1.24
N PRO A 142 6.35 18.05 -1.72
CA PRO A 142 6.62 18.27 -3.14
C PRO A 142 7.84 17.47 -3.58
N HIS A 143 7.66 16.68 -4.62
CA HIS A 143 8.73 15.97 -5.29
C HIS A 143 8.41 15.88 -6.78
N HIS A 144 9.44 15.65 -7.60
CA HIS A 144 9.28 15.54 -9.03
C HIS A 144 9.21 14.08 -9.43
N HIS A 145 8.10 13.66 -10.04
CA HIS A 145 7.95 12.39 -10.76
C HIS A 145 8.77 12.35 -12.09
N ARG A 146 9.89 13.07 -12.16
CA ARG A 146 10.70 13.16 -13.39
C ARG A 146 11.36 11.80 -13.64
N GLY A 147 10.97 11.15 -14.73
CA GLY A 147 11.53 9.85 -15.16
C GLY A 147 10.68 8.64 -14.77
N GLU A 148 9.53 8.86 -14.15
CA GLU A 148 8.60 7.80 -13.79
C GLU A 148 7.80 7.33 -15.01
N VAL A 149 8.16 6.14 -15.51
CA VAL A 149 7.49 5.54 -16.66
C VAL A 149 6.10 5.07 -16.21
N GLN A 150 5.06 5.65 -16.81
CA GLN A 150 3.69 5.13 -16.67
C GLN A 150 3.66 3.68 -17.12
N PHE A 151 3.16 2.80 -16.25
CA PHE A 151 3.09 1.39 -16.59
C PHE A 151 1.91 1.11 -17.52
N LEU A 152 2.12 1.16 -18.84
CA LEU A 152 1.06 0.91 -19.83
C LEU A 152 0.41 -0.48 -19.68
N GLY A 153 1.15 -1.46 -19.15
CA GLY A 153 0.63 -2.80 -18.85
C GLY A 153 -0.48 -2.81 -17.78
N ARG A 154 -0.65 -1.73 -17.01
CA ARG A 154 -1.65 -1.64 -15.92
C ARG A 154 -3.07 -1.92 -16.37
N TYR A 155 -3.45 -1.46 -17.57
CA TYR A 155 -4.82 -1.66 -18.08
C TYR A 155 -5.15 -3.14 -18.26
N LYS A 156 -4.16 -3.90 -18.76
CA LYS A 156 -4.28 -5.34 -18.91
C LYS A 156 -4.34 -6.02 -17.53
N LEU A 157 -3.46 -5.63 -16.60
CA LEU A 157 -3.47 -6.19 -15.24
C LEU A 157 -4.79 -5.93 -14.50
N LEU A 158 -5.35 -4.72 -14.63
CA LEU A 158 -6.62 -4.32 -14.03
C LEU A 158 -7.80 -5.08 -14.63
N ARG A 159 -7.81 -5.27 -15.96
CA ARG A 159 -8.87 -6.04 -16.63
C ARG A 159 -8.99 -7.46 -16.08
N TYR A 160 -7.86 -8.07 -15.71
CA TYR A 160 -7.80 -9.42 -15.16
C TYR A 160 -7.58 -9.44 -13.63
N SER A 161 -7.93 -8.36 -12.92
CA SER A 161 -7.68 -8.23 -11.48
C SER A 161 -8.27 -9.39 -10.67
N LYS A 162 -9.54 -9.74 -10.96
CA LYS A 162 -10.26 -10.81 -10.27
C LYS A 162 -9.62 -12.18 -10.47
N GLU A 163 -9.23 -12.49 -11.69
CA GLU A 163 -8.59 -13.75 -12.08
C GLU A 163 -7.16 -13.83 -11.53
N ARG A 164 -6.45 -12.70 -11.44
CA ARG A 164 -5.08 -12.68 -10.93
C ARG A 164 -5.02 -12.69 -9.40
N GLN A 165 -6.06 -12.27 -8.69
CA GLN A 165 -6.03 -12.12 -7.23
C GLN A 165 -5.55 -13.37 -6.49
N TYR A 166 -5.96 -14.58 -6.92
CA TYR A 166 -5.54 -15.84 -6.29
C TYR A 166 -4.17 -16.36 -6.78
N LEU A 167 -3.60 -15.76 -7.83
CA LEU A 167 -2.33 -16.16 -8.44
C LEU A 167 -1.18 -15.22 -8.08
N ASP A 168 -1.48 -13.94 -7.90
CA ASP A 168 -0.52 -12.85 -7.73
C ASP A 168 -0.79 -12.09 -6.42
N GLY A 169 0.11 -12.24 -5.44
CA GLY A 169 0.08 -11.50 -4.19
C GLY A 169 0.96 -12.11 -3.10
N LEU A 170 0.43 -12.29 -1.88
CA LEU A 170 1.20 -12.82 -0.76
C LEU A 170 1.69 -14.26 -0.97
N ASN A 171 0.89 -15.08 -1.66
CA ASN A 171 1.13 -16.50 -1.87
C ASN A 171 2.33 -16.80 -2.79
N ASN A 172 2.62 -15.93 -3.77
CA ASN A 172 3.73 -16.09 -4.71
C ASN A 172 4.88 -15.11 -4.46
N LEU A 173 4.86 -14.37 -3.35
CA LEU A 173 5.89 -13.39 -3.01
C LEU A 173 7.23 -14.08 -2.65
N ILE A 174 8.27 -13.82 -3.45
CA ILE A 174 9.64 -14.31 -3.30
C ILE A 174 10.58 -13.11 -3.13
N TYR A 175 11.42 -13.13 -2.08
CA TYR A 175 12.39 -12.07 -1.78
C TYR A 175 13.40 -12.56 -0.73
N ALA A 176 14.52 -11.84 -0.61
CA ALA A 176 15.50 -12.02 0.45
C ALA A 176 15.76 -10.66 1.14
N PRO A 177 15.37 -10.48 2.42
CA PRO A 177 15.51 -9.21 3.10
C PRO A 177 16.89 -9.04 3.76
N ASN A 178 17.44 -7.83 3.65
CA ASN A 178 18.48 -7.33 4.54
C ASN A 178 17.83 -6.38 5.55
N ILE A 179 18.01 -6.65 6.85
CA ILE A 179 17.27 -5.97 7.92
C ILE A 179 18.24 -5.14 8.77
N MET A 180 17.90 -3.87 8.95
CA MET A 180 18.56 -2.98 9.91
C MET A 180 17.52 -2.37 10.85
N ILE A 181 17.81 -2.37 12.15
CA ILE A 181 16.91 -1.83 13.18
C ILE A 181 17.47 -0.47 13.62
N ASP A 182 16.73 0.60 13.35
CA ASP A 182 17.02 1.94 13.86
C ASP A 182 16.20 2.21 15.15
N LYS A 183 16.44 3.34 15.80
CA LYS A 183 15.68 3.81 16.97
C LYS A 183 14.22 4.08 16.64
N LEU A 184 13.92 4.55 15.43
CA LEU A 184 12.57 5.02 15.06
C LEU A 184 11.84 4.08 14.10
N PHE A 185 12.56 3.26 13.33
CA PHE A 185 11.97 2.38 12.33
C PHE A 185 12.85 1.16 12.06
N LYS A 186 12.26 0.12 11.49
CA LYS A 186 12.96 -1.04 10.94
C LYS A 186 13.11 -0.84 9.44
N ASN A 187 14.35 -0.79 8.95
CA ASN A 187 14.64 -0.79 7.51
C ASN A 187 14.72 -2.23 7.01
N ILE A 188 14.03 -2.51 5.92
CA ILE A 188 14.01 -3.81 5.24
C ILE A 188 14.35 -3.54 3.79
N THR A 189 15.61 -3.78 3.44
CA THR A 189 16.10 -3.62 2.07
C THR A 189 15.94 -4.93 1.31
N VAL A 190 15.31 -4.89 0.14
CA VAL A 190 15.10 -6.05 -0.73
C VAL A 190 15.50 -5.71 -2.17
N ASN A 191 16.13 -6.66 -2.86
CA ASN A 191 16.33 -6.56 -4.31
C ASN A 191 15.20 -7.30 -5.02
N LEU A 192 14.33 -6.56 -5.70
CA LEU A 192 13.18 -7.11 -6.43
C LEU A 192 13.42 -6.95 -7.93
N VAL A 193 13.05 -7.98 -8.70
CA VAL A 193 13.10 -7.97 -10.16
C VAL A 193 11.78 -8.46 -10.76
N PRO A 194 11.37 -8.01 -11.96
CA PRO A 194 10.09 -8.40 -12.59
C PRO A 194 9.82 -9.90 -12.65
N GLU A 195 10.86 -10.71 -12.81
CA GLU A 195 10.78 -12.17 -12.89
C GLU A 195 10.28 -12.82 -11.59
N LEU A 196 10.40 -12.14 -10.45
CA LEU A 196 9.89 -12.60 -9.16
C LEU A 196 8.37 -12.43 -9.02
N ALA A 197 7.73 -11.71 -9.95
CA ALA A 197 6.29 -11.54 -10.03
C ALA A 197 5.78 -12.16 -11.34
N PRO A 198 5.84 -13.50 -11.50
CA PRO A 198 5.53 -14.15 -12.78
C PRO A 198 4.06 -13.92 -13.15
N VAL A 199 3.84 -12.98 -14.04
CA VAL A 199 2.60 -12.80 -14.78
C VAL A 199 2.69 -13.78 -15.95
N LYS A 200 2.16 -15.00 -15.82
CA LYS A 200 1.96 -15.83 -17.03
C LYS A 200 1.09 -15.02 -17.99
N ASP A 201 1.38 -15.07 -19.29
CA ASP A 201 0.67 -14.31 -20.31
C ASP A 201 -0.86 -14.45 -20.12
N TYR A 202 -1.48 -13.41 -19.55
CA TYR A 202 -2.93 -13.24 -19.53
C TYR A 202 -3.38 -12.51 -20.79
#